data_AF-A0A662PRC9-F1
#
_entry.id   AF-A0A662PRC9-F1
#
_cell.length_a   1.000
_cell.length_b   1.000
_cell.length_c   1.000
_cell.angle_alpha   90.00
_cell.angle_beta   90.00
_cell.angle_gamma   90.00
#
_symmetry.space_group_name_H-M   'P 1'
#
loop_
_entity.id
_entity.type
_entity.pdbx_description
1 polymer ?
#
loop_
_entity_poly.entity_id
_entity_poly.type
_entity_poly.pdbx_seq_one_letter_code
_entity_poly.pdbx_strand_id
1 'polypeptide(L)'
;MTLRKLMEEAERLLRSAGVEEPRIELSRDPRYGEISSLAAFELAKRLRKSPNEVASEIVDRIRSERMELVKDVEAVRGYINFKADWIKYSEEILKEILEKGERYGSIEIGAGRKIMIEHTSVNPNKPLHVGHARNTCLGDSLARILRFIGYDVIVLNYVDDSGAQMADLILGFTELGYPLDPPKEMRFDEYCGDIVYVEVSKKVEENEDLAERRRKIVEEIESGRGRCYELNKKVVERVLRDQIKTCWRLGATYN
;
A
#
# COMPACT_ATOMS: atom_id res chain seq x y z
N MET A 1 -7.05 -20.10 3.54
CA MET A 1 -5.59 -20.09 3.40
C MET A 1 -5.08 -21.32 4.12
N THR A 2 -4.41 -22.22 3.41
CA THR A 2 -4.03 -23.55 3.91
C THR A 2 -3.17 -23.52 5.17
N LEU A 3 -2.32 -22.50 5.33
CA LEU A 3 -1.60 -22.25 6.59
C LEU A 3 -2.54 -22.14 7.78
N ARG A 4 -3.71 -21.50 7.61
CA ARG A 4 -4.72 -21.39 8.66
C ARG A 4 -5.29 -22.76 9.03
N LYS A 5 -5.50 -23.67 8.07
CA LYS A 5 -5.94 -25.04 8.36
C LYS A 5 -4.89 -25.81 9.18
N LEU A 6 -3.61 -25.67 8.83
CA LEU A 6 -2.51 -26.27 9.58
C LEU A 6 -2.42 -25.70 11.01
N MET A 7 -2.57 -24.39 11.17
CA MET A 7 -2.62 -23.74 12.49
C MET A 7 -3.85 -24.18 13.30
N GLU A 8 -5.03 -24.26 12.68
CA GLU A 8 -6.28 -24.73 13.32
C GLU A 8 -6.16 -26.18 13.78
N GLU A 9 -5.49 -27.04 13.01
CA GLU A 9 -5.19 -28.41 13.44
C GLU A 9 -4.24 -28.44 14.63
N ALA A 10 -3.15 -27.66 14.60
CA ALA A 10 -2.21 -27.58 15.73
C ALA A 10 -2.90 -27.04 17.01
N GLU A 11 -3.76 -26.03 16.89
CA GLU A 11 -4.56 -25.52 18.00
C GLU A 11 -5.48 -26.61 18.56
N ARG A 12 -6.14 -27.40 17.70
CA ARG A 12 -6.98 -28.53 18.12
C ARG A 12 -6.18 -29.58 18.88
N LEU A 13 -4.99 -29.96 18.38
CA LEU A 13 -4.09 -30.93 19.03
C LEU A 13 -3.60 -30.42 20.39
N LEU A 14 -3.28 -29.14 20.50
CA LEU A 14 -2.89 -28.54 21.79
C LEU A 14 -4.06 -28.54 22.78
N ARG A 15 -5.28 -28.22 22.33
CA ARG A 15 -6.48 -28.25 23.18
C ARG A 15 -6.78 -29.64 23.71
N SER A 16 -6.70 -30.69 22.87
CA SER A 16 -6.90 -32.06 23.33
C SER A 16 -5.83 -32.51 24.34
N ALA A 17 -4.63 -31.92 24.27
CA ALA A 17 -3.56 -32.17 25.24
C ALA A 17 -3.67 -31.35 26.55
N GLY A 18 -4.67 -30.47 26.68
CA GLY A 18 -4.94 -29.69 27.89
C GLY A 18 -4.46 -28.23 27.85
N VAL A 19 -4.18 -27.68 26.67
CA VAL A 19 -3.87 -26.26 26.48
C VAL A 19 -5.16 -25.50 26.17
N GLU A 20 -5.65 -24.68 27.11
CA GLU A 20 -6.93 -23.96 26.96
C GLU A 20 -6.90 -22.91 25.84
N GLU A 21 -5.85 -22.07 25.82
CA GLU A 21 -5.67 -20.97 24.87
C GLU A 21 -4.37 -21.17 24.08
N PRO A 22 -4.35 -22.09 23.09
CA PRO A 22 -3.14 -22.34 22.31
C PRO A 22 -2.76 -21.09 21.51
N ARG A 23 -1.47 -20.74 21.57
CA ARG A 23 -0.85 -19.74 20.71
C ARG A 23 0.11 -20.43 19.77
N ILE A 24 -0.09 -20.21 18.47
CA ILE A 24 0.74 -20.75 17.40
C ILE A 24 1.49 -19.61 16.73
N GLU A 25 2.78 -19.83 16.50
CA GLU A 25 3.64 -18.92 15.74
C GLU A 25 4.26 -19.67 14.56
N LEU A 26 4.67 -18.92 13.53
CA LEU A 26 5.52 -19.47 12.47
C LEU A 26 6.89 -19.81 13.06
N SER A 27 7.39 -21.00 12.74
CA SER A 27 8.74 -21.37 13.12
C SER A 27 9.76 -20.50 12.38
N ARG A 28 10.78 -20.03 13.10
CA ARG A 28 11.89 -19.25 12.52
C ARG A 28 12.97 -20.12 11.88
N ASP A 29 13.00 -21.40 12.22
CA ASP A 29 13.99 -22.37 11.76
C ASP A 29 13.27 -23.59 11.19
N PRO A 30 13.40 -23.87 9.88
CA PRO A 30 12.73 -24.99 9.23
C PRO A 30 13.02 -26.36 9.86
N ARG A 31 14.14 -26.51 10.60
CA ARG A 31 14.47 -27.76 11.30
C ARG A 31 13.44 -28.12 12.37
N TYR A 32 12.73 -27.14 12.92
CA TYR A 32 11.67 -27.32 13.91
C TYR A 32 10.27 -27.31 13.28
N GLY A 33 10.15 -27.57 11.97
CA GLY A 33 8.86 -27.58 11.27
C GLY A 33 8.34 -26.18 10.92
N GLU A 34 7.08 -26.12 10.52
CA GLU A 34 6.45 -24.94 9.94
C GLU A 34 5.87 -24.01 11.01
N ILE A 35 5.35 -24.56 12.10
CA ILE A 35 4.73 -23.80 13.19
C ILE A 35 5.15 -24.36 14.56
N SER A 36 5.11 -23.50 15.57
CA SER A 36 5.46 -23.87 16.94
C SER A 36 4.56 -23.20 17.96
N SER A 37 4.60 -23.71 19.20
CA SER A 37 3.87 -23.16 20.33
C SER A 37 4.74 -23.07 21.58
N LEU A 38 4.52 -21.98 22.33
CA LEU A 38 5.11 -21.72 23.64
C LEU A 38 4.24 -22.22 24.81
N ALA A 39 3.13 -22.93 24.54
CA ALA A 39 2.15 -23.35 25.54
C ALA A 39 2.76 -24.07 26.75
N ALA A 40 3.82 -24.86 26.55
CA ALA A 40 4.48 -25.57 27.65
C ALA A 40 5.15 -24.63 28.67
N PHE A 41 5.67 -23.46 28.25
CA PHE A 41 6.21 -22.47 29.18
C PHE A 41 5.13 -21.85 30.06
N GLU A 42 3.96 -21.61 29.50
CA GLU A 42 2.81 -21.04 30.21
C GLU A 42 2.24 -22.07 31.22
N LEU A 43 2.09 -23.32 30.79
CA LEU A 43 1.61 -24.42 31.62
C LEU A 43 2.63 -24.84 32.70
N ALA A 44 3.93 -24.82 32.42
CA ALA A 44 4.98 -25.15 33.37
C ALA A 44 4.91 -24.31 34.66
N LYS A 45 4.61 -23.00 34.52
CA LYS A 45 4.42 -22.11 35.67
C LYS A 45 3.23 -22.53 36.54
N ARG A 46 2.12 -22.93 35.91
CA ARG A 46 0.90 -23.38 36.61
C ARG A 46 1.11 -24.74 37.28
N LEU A 47 1.77 -25.67 36.60
CA LEU A 47 1.99 -27.05 37.03
C LEU A 47 3.22 -27.25 37.93
N ARG A 48 4.04 -26.21 38.11
CA ARG A 48 5.31 -26.26 38.86
C ARG A 48 6.26 -27.37 38.38
N LYS A 49 6.29 -27.60 37.06
CA LYS A 49 7.17 -28.55 36.37
C LYS A 49 8.16 -27.80 35.46
N SER A 50 9.19 -28.47 34.98
CA SER A 50 10.07 -27.86 33.97
C SER A 50 9.35 -27.72 32.61
N PRO A 51 9.58 -26.66 31.81
CA PRO A 51 8.98 -26.54 30.48
C PRO A 51 9.29 -27.71 29.55
N ASN A 52 10.45 -28.35 29.71
CA ASN A 52 10.80 -29.54 28.94
C ASN A 52 9.92 -30.73 29.28
N GLU A 53 9.70 -31.00 30.58
CA GLU A 53 8.78 -32.07 31.02
C GLU A 53 7.37 -31.83 30.50
N VAL A 54 6.86 -30.59 30.65
CA VAL A 54 5.52 -30.24 30.18
C VAL A 54 5.39 -30.35 28.66
N ALA A 55 6.40 -29.91 27.91
CA ALA A 55 6.38 -30.03 26.45
C ALA A 55 6.36 -31.51 26.02
N SER A 56 7.19 -32.36 26.63
CA SER A 56 7.17 -33.80 26.35
C SER A 56 5.82 -34.44 26.68
N GLU A 57 5.24 -34.13 27.85
CA GLU A 57 3.91 -34.63 28.25
C GLU A 57 2.82 -34.22 27.26
N ILE A 58 2.87 -32.98 26.74
CA ILE A 58 1.91 -32.49 25.74
C ILE A 58 2.10 -33.23 24.42
N VAL A 59 3.33 -33.38 23.95
CA VAL A 59 3.63 -34.08 22.69
C VAL A 59 3.21 -35.55 22.75
N ASP A 60 3.44 -36.23 23.86
CA ASP A 60 3.05 -37.63 24.04
C ASP A 60 1.53 -37.80 23.98
N ARG A 61 0.75 -36.86 24.52
CA ARG A 61 -0.72 -36.85 24.36
C ARG A 61 -1.12 -36.60 22.91
N ILE A 62 -0.50 -35.63 22.25
CA ILE A 62 -0.77 -35.28 20.86
C ILE A 62 -0.49 -36.46 19.91
N ARG A 63 0.55 -37.26 20.17
CA ARG A 63 0.88 -38.44 19.35
C ARG A 63 -0.19 -39.52 19.32
N SER A 64 -1.09 -39.52 20.30
CA SER A 64 -2.24 -40.43 20.33
C SER A 64 -3.45 -39.91 19.54
N GLU A 65 -3.41 -38.63 19.12
CA GLU A 65 -4.47 -38.00 18.35
C GLU A 65 -4.30 -38.26 16.86
N ARG A 66 -5.43 -38.22 16.14
CA ARG A 66 -5.42 -38.23 14.68
C ARG A 66 -4.83 -36.92 14.16
N MET A 67 -3.80 -37.05 13.31
CA MET A 67 -3.21 -35.95 12.56
C MET A 67 -3.54 -36.08 11.07
N GLU A 68 -3.89 -34.97 10.44
CA GLU A 68 -4.28 -34.89 9.03
C GLU A 68 -3.20 -34.18 8.22
N LEU A 69 -2.96 -32.90 8.47
CA LEU A 69 -1.94 -32.07 7.82
C LEU A 69 -0.63 -32.02 8.61
N VAL A 70 -0.63 -32.42 9.88
CA VAL A 70 0.59 -32.57 10.68
C VAL A 70 1.14 -33.99 10.49
N LYS A 71 2.45 -34.09 10.20
CA LYS A 71 3.16 -35.36 10.09
C LYS A 71 3.77 -35.79 11.42
N ASP A 72 4.33 -34.84 12.16
CA ASP A 72 5.03 -35.10 13.41
C ASP A 72 5.00 -33.88 14.32
N VAL A 73 5.12 -34.14 15.63
CA VAL A 73 5.19 -33.13 16.67
C VAL A 73 6.35 -33.46 17.61
N GLU A 74 7.20 -32.48 17.87
CA GLU A 74 8.43 -32.65 18.65
C GLU A 74 8.54 -31.59 19.76
N ALA A 75 8.94 -32.04 20.95
CA ALA A 75 9.28 -31.16 22.06
C ALA A 75 10.78 -30.82 21.99
N VAL A 76 11.12 -29.53 21.83
CA VAL A 76 12.52 -29.08 21.81
C VAL A 76 12.68 -27.87 22.72
N ARG A 77 13.45 -28.02 23.80
CA ARG A 77 13.75 -26.92 24.74
C ARG A 77 12.51 -26.18 25.26
N GLY A 78 11.41 -26.90 25.49
CA GLY A 78 10.14 -26.35 25.97
C GLY A 78 9.22 -25.81 24.87
N TYR A 79 9.63 -25.83 23.60
CA TYR A 79 8.77 -25.55 22.47
C TYR A 79 8.08 -26.82 22.01
N ILE A 80 6.83 -26.69 21.58
CA ILE A 80 6.08 -27.74 20.89
C ILE A 80 6.10 -27.38 19.41
N ASN A 81 6.76 -28.20 18.60
CA ASN A 81 7.06 -27.93 17.21
C ASN A 81 6.26 -28.87 16.31
N PHE A 82 5.58 -28.34 15.30
CA PHE A 82 4.73 -29.12 14.40
C PHE A 82 5.33 -29.14 13.00
N LYS A 83 5.56 -30.34 12.47
CA LYS A 83 6.03 -30.58 11.11
C LYS A 83 4.84 -30.98 10.24
N ALA A 84 4.63 -30.29 9.14
CA ALA A 84 3.58 -30.58 8.18
C ALA A 84 3.86 -31.88 7.42
N ASP A 85 2.79 -32.60 7.09
CA ASP A 85 2.80 -33.64 6.06
C ASP A 85 2.82 -32.97 4.69
N TRP A 86 4.02 -32.71 4.18
CA TRP A 86 4.22 -31.98 2.93
C TRP A 86 3.48 -32.58 1.73
N ILE A 87 3.18 -33.89 1.71
CA ILE A 87 2.40 -34.49 0.62
C ILE A 87 0.97 -33.94 0.67
N LYS A 88 0.28 -34.10 1.80
CA LYS A 88 -1.11 -33.64 1.96
C LYS A 88 -1.21 -32.11 2.01
N TYR A 89 -0.26 -31.47 2.68
CA TYR A 89 -0.25 -30.03 2.84
C TYR A 89 -0.02 -29.32 1.51
N SER A 90 0.90 -29.82 0.67
CA SER A 90 1.09 -29.26 -0.68
C SER A 90 -0.09 -29.53 -1.59
N GLU A 91 -0.74 -30.70 -1.51
CA GLU A 91 -1.97 -31.00 -2.24
C GLU A 91 -3.09 -30.00 -1.90
N GLU A 92 -3.31 -29.72 -0.61
CA GLU A 92 -4.29 -28.73 -0.16
C GLU A 92 -3.93 -27.29 -0.57
N ILE A 93 -2.64 -26.93 -0.58
CA ILE A 93 -2.17 -25.62 -1.08
C ILE A 93 -2.48 -25.50 -2.58
N LEU A 94 -2.05 -26.48 -3.37
CA LEU A 94 -2.24 -26.46 -4.83
C LEU A 94 -3.72 -26.46 -5.19
N LYS A 95 -4.53 -27.25 -4.48
CA LYS A 95 -5.99 -27.24 -4.63
C LYS A 95 -6.58 -25.86 -4.33
N GLU A 96 -6.22 -25.22 -3.21
CA GLU A 96 -6.71 -23.87 -2.88
C GLU A 96 -6.27 -22.84 -3.92
N ILE A 97 -5.03 -22.91 -4.42
CA ILE A 97 -4.51 -22.04 -5.48
C ILE A 97 -5.32 -22.21 -6.76
N LEU A 98 -5.54 -23.44 -7.21
CA LEU A 98 -6.27 -23.74 -8.44
C LEU A 98 -7.76 -23.37 -8.34
N GLU A 99 -8.39 -23.61 -7.20
CA GLU A 99 -9.79 -23.27 -6.96
C GLU A 99 -10.01 -21.75 -6.89
N LYS A 100 -9.08 -21.00 -6.28
CA LYS A 100 -9.22 -19.55 -6.11
C LYS A 100 -8.66 -18.72 -7.27
N GLY A 101 -7.71 -19.27 -8.04
CA GLY A 101 -7.06 -18.58 -9.15
C GLY A 101 -6.48 -17.23 -8.72
N GLU A 102 -6.85 -16.17 -9.43
CA GLU A 102 -6.41 -14.79 -9.15
C GLU A 102 -6.80 -14.29 -7.76
N ARG A 103 -7.79 -14.91 -7.10
CA ARG A 103 -8.20 -14.59 -5.72
C ARG A 103 -7.45 -15.39 -4.66
N TYR A 104 -6.43 -16.17 -5.02
CA TYR A 104 -5.61 -16.82 -4.00
C TYR A 104 -4.92 -15.77 -3.12
N GLY A 105 -5.10 -15.89 -1.80
CA GLY A 105 -4.64 -14.89 -0.82
C GLY A 105 -5.64 -13.78 -0.51
N SER A 106 -6.77 -13.67 -1.22
CA SER A 106 -7.84 -12.73 -0.87
C SER A 106 -8.58 -13.18 0.39
N ILE A 107 -9.01 -12.22 1.22
CA ILE A 107 -9.86 -12.43 2.39
C ILE A 107 -10.94 -11.34 2.43
N GLU A 108 -12.09 -11.58 3.04
CA GLU A 108 -13.19 -10.61 3.10
C GLU A 108 -13.21 -9.79 4.40
N ILE A 109 -12.04 -9.38 4.89
CA ILE A 109 -11.93 -8.62 6.16
C ILE A 109 -12.50 -7.20 6.01
N GLY A 110 -12.46 -6.66 4.81
CA GLY A 110 -12.95 -5.32 4.47
C GLY A 110 -14.41 -5.27 4.03
N ALA A 111 -15.11 -6.41 3.96
CA ALA A 111 -16.45 -6.48 3.38
C ALA A 111 -17.41 -5.47 4.04
N GLY A 112 -18.11 -4.69 3.20
CA GLY A 112 -19.05 -3.65 3.64
C GLY A 112 -18.38 -2.38 4.18
N ARG A 113 -17.05 -2.24 4.10
CA ARG A 113 -16.32 -1.05 4.52
C ARG A 113 -15.74 -0.31 3.32
N LYS A 114 -15.87 1.01 3.37
CA LYS A 114 -15.36 1.92 2.35
C LYS A 114 -14.09 2.62 2.84
N ILE A 115 -13.07 2.69 1.99
CA ILE A 115 -11.82 3.40 2.26
C ILE A 115 -11.56 4.39 1.13
N MET A 116 -11.13 5.59 1.50
CA MET A 116 -10.62 6.59 0.59
C MET A 116 -9.10 6.63 0.73
N ILE A 117 -8.38 6.57 -0.40
CA ILE A 117 -6.94 6.75 -0.47
C ILE A 117 -6.67 7.94 -1.37
N GLU A 118 -6.00 8.94 -0.83
CA GLU A 118 -5.47 10.04 -1.61
C GLU A 118 -3.97 9.81 -1.85
N HIS A 119 -3.54 9.91 -3.10
CA HIS A 119 -2.12 9.86 -3.45
C HIS A 119 -1.85 10.67 -4.72
N THR A 120 -0.56 10.77 -5.06
CA THR A 120 -0.03 11.64 -6.12
C THR A 120 -0.15 13.11 -5.73
N SER A 121 -1.34 13.69 -5.76
CA SER A 121 -1.69 15.06 -5.32
C SER A 121 -0.60 16.09 -5.61
N VAL A 122 -0.11 16.11 -6.85
CA VAL A 122 0.94 17.03 -7.30
C VAL A 122 0.29 18.24 -7.93
N ASN A 123 0.81 19.42 -7.60
CA ASN A 123 0.39 20.66 -8.25
C ASN A 123 0.49 20.52 -9.79
N PRO A 124 -0.50 21.03 -10.55
CA PRO A 124 -0.58 20.89 -11.99
C PRO A 124 0.30 21.93 -12.71
N ASN A 125 1.54 22.13 -12.23
CA ASN A 125 2.48 23.12 -12.77
C ASN A 125 3.78 22.53 -13.32
N LYS A 126 4.02 21.22 -13.15
CA LYS A 126 5.32 20.57 -13.44
C LYS A 126 5.19 19.09 -13.79
N PRO A 127 6.21 18.45 -14.38
CA PRO A 127 6.18 17.01 -14.61
C PRO A 127 6.37 16.22 -13.30
N LEU A 128 5.96 14.95 -13.31
CA LEU A 128 6.22 14.06 -12.18
C LEU A 128 7.70 13.63 -12.16
N HIS A 129 8.34 13.68 -10.98
CA HIS A 129 9.68 13.16 -10.75
C HIS A 129 9.64 11.91 -9.85
N VAL A 130 10.80 11.26 -9.63
CA VAL A 130 10.91 10.00 -8.85
C VAL A 130 10.27 10.07 -7.46
N GLY A 131 10.34 11.21 -6.78
CA GLY A 131 9.63 11.42 -5.50
C GLY A 131 8.11 11.28 -5.62
N HIS A 132 7.48 11.84 -6.66
CA HIS A 132 6.05 11.69 -6.90
C HIS A 132 5.70 10.27 -7.38
N ALA A 133 6.58 9.64 -8.17
CA ALA A 133 6.40 8.26 -8.59
C ALA A 133 6.36 7.31 -7.39
N ARG A 134 7.24 7.51 -6.39
CA ARG A 134 7.19 6.75 -5.13
C ARG A 134 5.84 6.89 -4.42
N ASN A 135 5.34 8.12 -4.24
CA ASN A 135 4.04 8.35 -3.60
C ASN A 135 2.91 7.64 -4.37
N THR A 136 2.90 7.80 -5.69
CA THR A 136 1.92 7.18 -6.60
C THR A 136 1.93 5.65 -6.50
N CYS A 137 3.11 5.01 -6.57
CA CYS A 137 3.23 3.57 -6.48
C CYS A 137 2.81 3.03 -5.10
N LEU A 138 3.13 3.75 -4.01
CA LEU A 138 2.73 3.36 -2.66
C LEU A 138 1.20 3.41 -2.49
N GLY A 139 0.58 4.51 -2.91
CA GLY A 139 -0.87 4.68 -2.82
C GLY A 139 -1.62 3.65 -3.66
N ASP A 140 -1.21 3.45 -4.92
CA ASP A 140 -1.85 2.49 -5.82
C ASP A 140 -1.66 1.03 -5.34
N SER A 141 -0.49 0.69 -4.81
CA SER A 141 -0.26 -0.64 -4.21
C SER A 141 -1.16 -0.88 -3.00
N LEU A 142 -1.31 0.11 -2.12
CA LEU A 142 -2.20 0.01 -0.98
C LEU A 142 -3.66 -0.14 -1.43
N ALA A 143 -4.09 0.63 -2.44
CA ALA A 143 -5.42 0.52 -3.01
C ALA A 143 -5.69 -0.89 -3.56
N ARG A 144 -4.74 -1.48 -4.29
CA ARG A 144 -4.83 -2.86 -4.79
C ARG A 144 -4.95 -3.88 -3.66
N ILE A 145 -4.10 -3.78 -2.64
CA ILE A 145 -4.14 -4.69 -1.49
C ILE A 145 -5.48 -4.58 -0.76
N LEU A 146 -5.98 -3.36 -0.51
CA LEU A 146 -7.25 -3.15 0.18
C LEU A 146 -8.45 -3.67 -0.62
N ARG A 147 -8.49 -3.45 -1.94
CA ARG A 147 -9.50 -4.06 -2.82
C ARG A 147 -9.42 -5.58 -2.79
N PHE A 148 -8.20 -6.12 -2.80
CA PHE A 148 -7.96 -7.57 -2.76
C PHE A 148 -8.41 -8.23 -1.44
N ILE A 149 -8.52 -7.45 -0.36
CA ILE A 149 -9.03 -7.93 0.94
C ILE A 149 -10.47 -7.45 1.25
N GLY A 150 -11.23 -7.10 0.21
CA GLY A 150 -12.67 -6.91 0.26
C GLY A 150 -13.16 -5.49 0.60
N TYR A 151 -12.28 -4.47 0.64
CA TYR A 151 -12.71 -3.09 0.84
C TYR A 151 -13.24 -2.46 -0.46
N ASP A 152 -14.25 -1.59 -0.35
CA ASP A 152 -14.63 -0.64 -1.40
C ASP A 152 -13.67 0.54 -1.37
N VAL A 153 -12.75 0.63 -2.33
CA VAL A 153 -11.66 1.63 -2.34
C VAL A 153 -11.88 2.69 -3.40
N ILE A 154 -12.00 3.94 -2.95
CA ILE A 154 -11.92 5.15 -3.78
C ILE A 154 -10.49 5.69 -3.73
N VAL A 155 -9.89 5.90 -4.90
CA VAL A 155 -8.59 6.53 -5.07
C VAL A 155 -8.77 7.94 -5.61
N LEU A 156 -8.30 8.93 -4.86
CA LEU A 156 -8.37 10.35 -5.22
C LEU A 156 -6.99 10.90 -5.57
N ASN A 157 -6.98 11.84 -6.51
CA ASN A 157 -5.84 12.70 -6.84
C ASN A 157 -6.27 14.15 -6.61
N TYR A 158 -5.84 14.74 -5.51
CA TYR A 158 -6.17 16.14 -5.22
C TYR A 158 -5.39 17.07 -6.16
N VAL A 159 -6.08 18.04 -6.74
CA VAL A 159 -5.49 19.04 -7.64
C VAL A 159 -5.68 20.41 -7.01
N ASP A 160 -4.58 21.06 -6.67
CA ASP A 160 -4.58 22.49 -6.32
C ASP A 160 -4.31 23.33 -7.57
N ASP A 161 -5.37 23.89 -8.15
CA ASP A 161 -5.31 24.78 -9.30
C ASP A 161 -5.27 26.27 -8.93
N SER A 162 -5.16 26.61 -7.65
CA SER A 162 -5.32 27.98 -7.14
C SER A 162 -4.03 28.61 -6.60
N GLY A 163 -2.98 27.81 -6.38
CA GLY A 163 -1.74 28.28 -5.75
C GLY A 163 -0.89 29.25 -6.56
N ALA A 164 0.05 29.92 -5.88
CA ALA A 164 1.00 30.87 -6.47
C ALA A 164 1.83 30.30 -7.64
N GLN A 165 2.07 28.98 -7.64
CA GLN A 165 2.77 28.31 -8.75
C GLN A 165 1.98 28.36 -10.05
N MET A 166 0.64 28.30 -9.98
CA MET A 166 -0.21 28.48 -11.15
C MET A 166 -0.20 29.93 -11.61
N ALA A 167 -0.22 30.88 -10.68
CA ALA A 167 -0.11 32.30 -11.01
C ALA A 167 1.22 32.64 -11.72
N ASP A 168 2.34 32.01 -11.34
CA ASP A 168 3.62 32.14 -12.05
C ASP A 168 3.51 31.69 -13.52
N LEU A 169 2.85 30.55 -13.79
CA LEU A 169 2.63 30.10 -15.17
C LEU A 169 1.78 31.07 -15.97
N ILE A 170 0.68 31.56 -15.37
CA ILE A 170 -0.22 32.50 -16.03
C ILE A 170 0.49 33.82 -16.32
N LEU A 171 1.24 34.36 -15.37
CA LEU A 171 2.06 35.55 -15.56
C LEU A 171 3.08 35.36 -16.72
N GLY A 172 3.68 34.16 -16.79
CA GLY A 172 4.55 33.74 -17.89
C GLY A 172 3.86 33.89 -19.25
N PHE A 173 2.68 33.29 -19.40
CA PHE A 173 1.94 33.25 -20.65
C PHE A 173 1.25 34.56 -21.04
N THR A 174 0.89 35.41 -20.07
CA THR A 174 0.12 36.63 -20.34
C THR A 174 0.98 37.89 -20.42
N GLU A 175 2.02 38.02 -19.59
CA GLU A 175 2.75 39.27 -19.43
C GLU A 175 4.24 39.18 -19.78
N LEU A 176 4.85 38.00 -19.61
CA LEU A 176 6.29 37.81 -19.84
C LEU A 176 6.62 37.21 -21.21
N GLY A 177 5.61 36.99 -22.05
CA GLY A 177 5.77 36.66 -23.47
C GLY A 177 6.13 35.19 -23.76
N TYR A 178 5.96 34.28 -22.80
CA TYR A 178 6.16 32.86 -23.05
C TYR A 178 5.01 32.32 -23.93
N PRO A 179 5.30 31.58 -25.02
CA PRO A 179 4.25 30.98 -25.84
C PRO A 179 3.48 29.93 -25.03
N LEU A 180 2.17 29.78 -25.30
CA LEU A 180 1.35 28.77 -24.64
C LEU A 180 1.69 27.34 -25.10
N ASP A 181 2.26 27.18 -26.30
CA ASP A 181 2.64 25.87 -26.80
C ASP A 181 4.12 25.60 -26.57
N PRO A 182 4.47 24.38 -26.12
CA PRO A 182 5.84 24.05 -25.79
C PRO A 182 6.69 23.95 -27.07
N PRO A 183 8.03 24.05 -26.94
CA PRO A 183 8.94 23.71 -28.02
C PRO A 183 8.67 22.29 -28.56
N LYS A 184 9.05 22.07 -29.82
CA LYS A 184 8.91 20.75 -30.47
C LYS A 184 9.64 19.70 -29.63
N GLU A 185 9.01 18.54 -29.45
CA GLU A 185 9.53 17.38 -28.68
C GLU A 185 9.56 17.53 -27.15
N MET A 186 8.93 18.56 -26.59
CA MET A 186 8.74 18.72 -25.14
C MET A 186 7.28 18.52 -24.74
N ARG A 187 7.01 17.83 -23.63
CA ARG A 187 5.65 17.76 -23.09
C ARG A 187 5.23 19.08 -22.46
N PHE A 188 3.92 19.28 -22.29
CA PHE A 188 3.43 20.54 -21.75
C PHE A 188 3.71 20.69 -20.26
N ASP A 189 3.60 19.60 -19.49
CA ASP A 189 3.96 19.58 -18.07
C ASP A 189 5.44 19.91 -17.83
N GLU A 190 6.33 19.32 -18.64
CA GLU A 190 7.78 19.61 -18.65
C GLU A 190 8.05 21.07 -18.96
N TYR A 191 7.42 21.62 -20.01
CA TYR A 191 7.61 23.02 -20.37
C TYR A 191 7.17 23.99 -19.27
N CYS A 192 6.00 23.74 -18.67
CA CYS A 192 5.50 24.55 -17.56
C CYS A 192 6.46 24.50 -16.36
N GLY A 193 6.91 23.30 -15.98
CA GLY A 193 7.72 23.12 -14.78
C GLY A 193 9.18 23.56 -14.93
N ASP A 194 9.83 23.14 -16.01
CA ASP A 194 11.28 23.22 -16.16
C ASP A 194 11.75 24.53 -16.81
N ILE A 195 10.85 25.23 -17.52
CA ILE A 195 11.15 26.50 -18.21
C ILE A 195 10.33 27.64 -17.61
N VAL A 196 9.01 27.62 -17.81
CA VAL A 196 8.15 28.78 -17.49
C VAL A 196 8.19 29.08 -15.99
N TYR A 197 7.91 28.09 -15.15
CA TYR A 197 7.91 28.26 -13.70
C TYR A 197 9.29 28.71 -13.18
N VAL A 198 10.38 28.01 -13.55
CA VAL A 198 11.73 28.32 -13.07
C VAL A 198 12.14 29.76 -13.42
N GLU A 199 11.91 30.18 -14.67
CA GLU A 199 12.31 31.52 -15.10
C GLU A 199 11.41 32.62 -14.54
N VAL A 200 10.10 32.38 -14.47
CA VAL A 200 9.14 33.36 -13.95
C VAL A 200 9.29 33.55 -12.44
N SER A 201 9.40 32.47 -11.67
CA SER A 201 9.57 32.58 -10.21
C SER A 201 10.85 33.35 -9.87
N LYS A 202 11.95 33.14 -10.61
CA LYS A 202 13.18 33.94 -10.44
C LYS A 202 12.96 35.42 -10.73
N LYS A 203 12.29 35.76 -11.83
CA LYS A 203 11.96 37.16 -12.18
C LYS A 203 11.06 37.81 -11.13
N VAL A 204 10.12 37.05 -10.55
CA VAL A 204 9.22 37.53 -9.49
C VAL A 204 9.97 37.78 -8.18
N GLU A 205 10.94 36.93 -7.82
CA GLU A 205 11.79 37.14 -6.63
C GLU A 205 12.64 38.42 -6.74
N GLU A 206 13.06 38.76 -7.95
CA GLU A 206 13.93 39.92 -8.22
C GLU A 206 13.15 41.22 -8.52
N ASN A 207 11.80 41.17 -8.64
CA ASN A 207 11.00 42.32 -9.06
C ASN A 207 9.66 42.44 -8.30
N GLU A 208 9.55 43.46 -7.44
CA GLU A 208 8.36 43.72 -6.63
C GLU A 208 7.09 44.02 -7.45
N ASP A 209 7.21 44.63 -8.63
CA ASP A 209 6.06 44.88 -9.52
C ASP A 209 5.51 43.54 -10.05
N LEU A 210 6.38 42.61 -10.44
CA LEU A 210 5.95 41.27 -10.86
C LEU A 210 5.35 40.47 -9.70
N ALA A 211 5.86 40.63 -8.48
CA ALA A 211 5.28 40.01 -7.29
C ALA A 211 3.86 40.53 -6.99
N GLU A 212 3.62 41.83 -7.18
CA GLU A 212 2.29 42.44 -7.04
C GLU A 212 1.33 41.96 -8.14
N ARG A 213 1.79 41.85 -9.39
CA ARG A 213 0.96 41.31 -10.47
C ARG A 213 0.61 39.84 -10.26
N ARG A 214 1.56 39.03 -9.80
CA ARG A 214 1.30 37.64 -9.41
C ARG A 214 0.21 37.55 -8.33
N ARG A 215 0.24 38.41 -7.31
CA ARG A 215 -0.81 38.45 -6.26
C ARG A 215 -2.20 38.69 -6.87
N LYS A 216 -2.33 39.64 -7.79
CA LYS A 216 -3.59 39.91 -8.49
C LYS A 216 -4.06 38.72 -9.34
N ILE A 217 -3.14 38.00 -9.97
CA ILE A 217 -3.47 36.78 -10.71
C ILE A 217 -4.00 35.69 -9.77
N VAL A 218 -3.38 35.50 -8.60
CA VAL A 218 -3.90 34.56 -7.57
C VAL A 218 -5.32 34.94 -7.17
N GLU A 219 -5.56 36.20 -6.82
CA GLU A 219 -6.90 36.68 -6.44
C GLU A 219 -7.92 36.46 -7.57
N GLU A 220 -7.54 36.68 -8.83
CA GLU A 220 -8.40 36.43 -9.98
C GLU A 220 -8.71 34.93 -10.13
N ILE A 221 -7.73 34.05 -9.98
CA ILE A 221 -7.91 32.59 -10.03
C ILE A 221 -8.85 32.13 -8.90
N GLU A 222 -8.60 32.55 -7.66
CA GLU A 222 -9.42 32.21 -6.49
C GLU A 222 -10.86 32.73 -6.61
N SER A 223 -11.07 33.87 -7.30
CA SER A 223 -12.41 34.41 -7.52
C SER A 223 -13.27 33.58 -8.48
N GLY A 224 -12.66 32.65 -9.23
CA GLY A 224 -13.36 31.77 -10.16
C GLY A 224 -13.85 32.46 -11.43
N ARG A 225 -13.30 33.64 -11.77
CA ARG A 225 -13.77 34.48 -12.89
C ARG A 225 -12.66 35.37 -13.42
N GLY A 226 -12.77 35.74 -14.69
CA GLY A 226 -11.79 36.59 -15.36
C GLY A 226 -10.93 35.84 -16.39
N ARG A 227 -10.06 36.58 -17.08
CA ARG A 227 -9.25 36.04 -18.17
C ARG A 227 -8.15 35.11 -17.65
N CYS A 228 -7.54 35.44 -16.51
CA CYS A 228 -6.49 34.62 -15.91
C CYS A 228 -7.06 33.28 -15.42
N TYR A 229 -8.24 33.29 -14.80
CA TYR A 229 -8.95 32.09 -14.38
C TYR A 229 -9.27 31.15 -15.57
N GLU A 230 -9.84 31.68 -16.66
CA GLU A 230 -10.17 30.88 -17.84
C GLU A 230 -8.93 30.29 -18.54
N LEU A 231 -7.81 31.02 -18.54
CA LEU A 231 -6.54 30.50 -19.02
C LEU A 231 -5.99 29.42 -18.07
N ASN A 232 -6.08 29.66 -16.76
CA ASN A 232 -5.64 28.73 -15.72
C ASN A 232 -6.26 27.35 -15.88
N LYS A 233 -7.59 27.27 -16.05
CA LYS A 233 -8.28 25.99 -16.28
C LYS A 233 -7.68 25.21 -17.46
N LYS A 234 -7.36 25.90 -18.57
CA LYS A 234 -6.79 25.26 -19.77
C LYS A 234 -5.35 24.78 -19.53
N VAL A 235 -4.54 25.55 -18.81
CA VAL A 235 -3.17 25.17 -18.45
C VAL A 235 -3.21 23.95 -17.53
N VAL A 236 -4.01 24.00 -16.46
CA VAL A 236 -4.18 22.90 -15.51
C VAL A 236 -4.61 21.62 -16.20
N GLU A 237 -5.64 21.69 -17.06
CA GLU A 237 -6.13 20.51 -17.77
C GLU A 237 -5.03 19.88 -18.66
N ARG A 238 -4.23 20.69 -19.35
CA ARG A 238 -3.14 20.19 -20.19
C ARG A 238 -2.02 19.55 -19.36
N VAL A 239 -1.62 20.18 -18.25
CA VAL A 239 -0.58 19.61 -17.37
C VAL A 239 -1.07 18.31 -16.73
N LEU A 240 -2.29 18.29 -16.20
CA LEU A 240 -2.90 17.10 -15.61
C LEU A 240 -2.98 15.94 -16.60
N ARG A 241 -3.33 16.20 -17.87
CA ARG A 241 -3.35 15.15 -18.91
C ARG A 241 -1.98 14.49 -19.07
N ASP A 242 -0.88 15.25 -19.03
CA ASP A 242 0.47 14.68 -19.16
C ASP A 242 0.93 13.98 -17.87
N GLN A 243 0.59 14.52 -16.69
CA GLN A 243 0.82 13.87 -15.40
C GLN A 243 0.06 12.53 -15.31
N ILE A 244 -1.23 12.49 -15.66
CA ILE A 244 -2.06 11.28 -15.61
C ILE A 244 -1.54 10.21 -16.58
N LYS A 245 -1.10 10.58 -17.80
CA LYS A 245 -0.43 9.62 -18.71
C LYS A 245 0.78 8.99 -18.06
N THR A 246 1.56 9.77 -17.30
CA THR A 246 2.71 9.26 -16.56
C THR A 246 2.28 8.29 -15.46
N CYS A 247 1.24 8.62 -14.69
CA CYS A 247 0.66 7.71 -13.70
C CYS A 247 0.14 6.41 -14.31
N TRP A 248 -0.56 6.47 -15.45
CA TRP A 248 -1.04 5.28 -16.17
C TRP A 248 0.10 4.39 -16.67
N ARG A 249 1.20 4.98 -17.14
CA ARG A 249 2.40 4.22 -17.51
C ARG A 249 3.04 3.49 -16.32
N LEU A 250 2.86 4.00 -15.10
CA LEU A 250 3.26 3.34 -13.85
C LEU A 250 2.21 2.31 -13.37
N GLY A 251 1.08 2.18 -14.06
CA GLY A 251 -0.03 1.30 -13.70
C GLY A 251 -1.00 1.89 -12.68
N ALA A 252 -0.81 3.13 -12.23
CA ALA A 252 -1.67 3.75 -11.24
C ALA A 252 -2.99 4.24 -11.84
N THR A 253 -4.09 4.09 -11.10
CA THR A 253 -5.44 4.49 -11.56
C THR A 253 -6.19 5.25 -10.48
N TYR A 254 -7.07 6.16 -10.90
CA TYR A 254 -7.86 7.03 -10.02
C TYR A 254 -9.35 6.83 -10.31
N ASN A 255 -10.19 7.09 -9.31
CA ASN A 255 -11.64 6.97 -9.39
C ASN A 255 -12.32 8.25 -9.88
#